data_AF-A0A5C1QQN4-F1
#
_entry.id   AF-A0A5C1QQN4-F1
#
_cell.length_a   1.000
_cell.length_b   1.000
_cell.length_c   1.000
_cell.angle_alpha   90.00
_cell.angle_beta   90.00
_cell.angle_gamma   90.00
#
_symmetry.space_group_name_H-M   'P 1'
#
loop_
_entity.id
_entity.type
_entity.pdbx_description
1 polymer ?
#
loop_
_entity_poly.entity_id
_entity_poly.type
_entity_poly.pdbx_seq_one_letter_code
_entity_poly.pdbx_strand_id
1 'polypeptide(L)'
;MRDIHTILKHVYKANEIAVVPGSKTFALEGVARQFATYKRHMVIQNGLFSFLCSQIFETEKLPSSWSFLRAKPVDQSHQPSFAPQYPQNVLEVIE
;
A
#
# COMPACT_ATOMS: atom_id res chain seq x y z
N MET A 1 4.27 -19.45 -18.40
CA MET A 1 3.93 -18.10 -17.87
C MET A 1 2.51 -17.64 -18.24
N ARG A 2 1.97 -17.99 -19.42
CA ARG A 2 0.56 -17.66 -19.78
C ARG A 2 -0.49 -18.39 -18.92
N ASP A 3 -0.20 -19.61 -18.48
CA ASP A 3 -1.13 -20.37 -17.64
C ASP A 3 -1.27 -19.72 -16.25
N ILE A 4 -0.15 -19.35 -15.62
CA ILE A 4 -0.12 -18.61 -14.35
C ILE A 4 -0.91 -17.31 -14.48
N HIS A 5 -0.69 -16.56 -15.55
CA HIS A 5 -1.42 -15.33 -15.83
C HIS A 5 -2.93 -15.57 -15.94
N THR A 6 -3.36 -16.60 -16.66
CA THR A 6 -4.77 -16.96 -16.84
C THR A 6 -5.42 -17.36 -15.52
N ILE A 7 -4.75 -18.23 -14.75
CA ILE A 7 -5.23 -18.69 -13.43
C ILE A 7 -5.39 -17.51 -12.47
N LEU A 8 -4.37 -16.65 -12.36
CA LEU A 8 -4.41 -15.50 -11.44
C LEU A 8 -5.48 -14.48 -11.83
N LYS A 9 -5.64 -14.17 -13.13
CA LYS A 9 -6.72 -13.30 -13.61
C LYS A 9 -8.09 -13.85 -13.23
N HIS A 10 -8.30 -15.15 -13.39
CA HIS A 10 -9.56 -15.80 -13.06
C HIS A 10 -9.85 -15.74 -11.55
N VAL A 11 -8.89 -16.15 -10.70
CA VAL A 11 -9.07 -16.20 -9.24
C VAL A 11 -9.29 -14.80 -8.65
N TYR A 12 -8.51 -13.81 -9.07
CA TYR A 12 -8.58 -12.45 -8.54
C TYR A 12 -9.59 -11.55 -9.27
N LYS A 13 -10.29 -12.06 -10.29
CA LYS A 13 -11.16 -11.29 -11.18
C LYS A 13 -10.47 -10.03 -11.73
N ALA A 14 -9.18 -10.15 -12.05
CA ALA A 14 -8.35 -9.03 -12.48
C ALA A 14 -8.35 -8.88 -14.00
N ASN A 15 -8.27 -7.64 -14.49
CA ASN A 15 -8.13 -7.35 -15.91
C ASN A 15 -6.79 -7.85 -16.45
N GLU A 16 -5.69 -7.65 -15.71
CA GLU A 16 -4.33 -8.04 -16.11
C GLU A 16 -3.49 -8.40 -14.88
N ILE A 17 -2.45 -9.21 -15.09
CA ILE A 17 -1.52 -9.66 -14.04
C ILE A 17 -0.08 -9.56 -14.55
N ALA A 18 0.81 -9.00 -13.73
CA ALA A 18 2.24 -9.01 -13.93
C ALA A 18 2.93 -9.87 -12.85
N VAL A 19 3.85 -10.73 -13.26
CA VAL A 19 4.73 -11.49 -12.35
C VAL A 19 6.10 -10.84 -12.37
N VAL A 20 6.52 -10.29 -11.23
CA VAL A 20 7.80 -9.58 -11.08
C VAL A 20 8.80 -10.53 -10.41
N PRO A 21 9.93 -10.87 -11.05
CA PRO A 21 10.99 -11.66 -10.42
C PRO A 21 11.54 -10.95 -9.17
N GLY A 22 11.77 -11.72 -8.11
CA GLY A 22 12.29 -11.19 -6.84
C GLY A 22 11.35 -11.49 -5.68
N SER A 23 11.12 -10.50 -4.83
CA SER A 23 10.27 -10.61 -3.63
C SER A 23 9.09 -9.65 -3.68
N LYS A 24 8.21 -9.72 -2.67
CA LYS A 24 7.10 -8.77 -2.51
C LYS A 24 7.54 -7.30 -2.54
N THR A 25 8.75 -7.00 -2.05
CA THR A 25 9.28 -5.64 -2.00
C THR A 25 9.52 -5.10 -3.42
N PHE A 26 10.01 -5.94 -4.33
CA PHE A 26 10.25 -5.57 -5.72
C PHE A 26 8.93 -5.30 -6.45
N ALA A 27 7.90 -6.11 -6.18
CA ALA A 27 6.57 -5.86 -6.72
C ALA A 27 5.99 -4.53 -6.22
N LEU A 28 6.12 -4.25 -4.92
CA LEU A 28 5.65 -3.00 -4.32
C LEU A 28 6.41 -1.78 -4.88
N GLU A 29 7.72 -1.87 -5.04
CA GLU A 29 8.54 -0.82 -5.64
C GLU A 29 8.18 -0.59 -7.11
N GLY A 30 7.94 -1.65 -7.88
CA GLY A 30 7.47 -1.54 -9.26
C GLY A 30 6.14 -0.78 -9.37
N VAL A 31 5.19 -1.07 -8.49
CA VAL A 31 3.93 -0.33 -8.38
C VAL A 31 4.19 1.14 -7.99
N ALA A 32 5.06 1.39 -7.01
CA ALA A 32 5.42 2.75 -6.60
C ALA A 32 6.06 3.54 -7.75
N ARG A 33 7.01 2.97 -8.49
CA ARG A 33 7.64 3.65 -9.63
C ARG A 33 6.64 3.95 -10.74
N GLN A 34 5.72 3.02 -11.01
CA GLN A 34 4.71 3.19 -12.07
C GLN A 34 3.67 4.25 -11.75
N PHE A 35 3.19 4.30 -10.50
CA PHE A 35 2.03 5.13 -10.15
C PHE A 35 2.39 6.32 -9.27
N ALA A 36 3.44 6.21 -8.45
CA ALA A 36 3.76 7.19 -7.43
C ALA A 36 4.54 8.41 -7.91
N THR A 37 5.32 8.24 -8.98
CA THR A 37 6.26 9.22 -9.51
C THR A 37 5.61 10.58 -9.79
N TYR A 38 6.12 11.62 -9.11
CA TYR A 38 5.70 13.03 -9.20
C TYR A 38 4.24 13.34 -8.82
N LYS A 39 3.50 12.43 -8.17
CA LYS A 39 2.13 12.73 -7.69
C LYS A 39 2.05 12.66 -6.17
N ARG A 40 0.96 13.24 -5.64
CA ARG A 40 0.62 13.21 -4.22
C ARG A 40 0.02 11.85 -3.87
N HIS A 41 0.52 11.23 -2.80
CA HIS A 41 0.09 9.89 -2.36
C HIS A 41 -0.19 9.84 -0.87
N MET A 42 -1.06 8.91 -0.46
CA MET A 42 -1.31 8.64 0.94
C MET A 42 -1.10 7.15 1.22
N VAL A 43 -0.40 6.84 2.31
CA VAL A 43 -0.18 5.47 2.78
C VAL A 43 -1.08 5.18 3.99
N ILE A 44 -1.95 4.17 3.88
CA ILE A 44 -2.72 3.66 5.03
C ILE A 44 -1.85 2.67 5.80
N GLN A 45 -1.35 3.09 6.97
CA GLN A 45 -0.39 2.35 7.80
C GLN A 45 -1.10 1.55 8.90
N ASN A 46 -1.48 0.31 8.59
CA ASN A 46 -2.13 -0.61 9.56
C ASN A 46 -1.16 -1.56 10.27
N GLY A 47 0.12 -1.48 9.97
CA GLY A 47 1.15 -2.32 10.58
C GLY A 47 2.46 -2.32 9.78
N LEU A 48 3.32 -3.29 10.07
CA LEU A 48 4.67 -3.35 9.52
C LEU A 48 4.71 -3.47 7.99
N PHE A 49 3.81 -4.25 7.37
CA PHE A 49 3.81 -4.41 5.91
C PHE A 49 3.43 -3.12 5.16
N SER A 50 2.46 -2.37 5.68
CA SER A 50 2.10 -1.06 5.13
C SER A 50 3.15 0.01 5.39
N PHE A 51 3.94 -0.14 6.45
CA PHE A 51 5.06 0.76 6.74
C PHE A 51 6.17 0.65 5.67
N LEU A 52 6.40 -0.54 5.11
CA LEU A 52 7.38 -0.74 4.03
C LEU A 52 7.09 0.16 2.80
N CYS A 53 5.82 0.46 2.51
CA CYS A 53 5.46 1.39 1.42
C CYS A 53 6.05 2.79 1.65
N SER A 54 5.98 3.27 2.89
CA SER A 54 6.54 4.57 3.26
C SER A 54 8.06 4.58 3.19
N GLN A 55 8.72 3.49 3.58
CA GLN A 55 10.19 3.37 3.44
C GLN A 55 10.66 3.44 1.98
N ILE A 56 9.89 2.86 1.05
CA ILE A 56 10.18 2.99 -0.38
C ILE A 56 10.07 4.46 -0.82
N PHE A 57 9.03 5.18 -0.39
CA PHE A 57 8.87 6.60 -0.74
C PHE A 57 9.99 7.48 -0.16
N GLU A 58 10.43 7.20 1.07
CA GLU A 58 11.54 7.91 1.71
C GLU A 58 12.87 7.67 0.99
N THR A 59 13.14 6.42 0.61
CA THR A 59 14.42 6.02 0.01
C THR A 59 14.52 6.48 -1.45
N GLU A 60 13.46 6.27 -2.23
CA GLU A 60 13.46 6.50 -3.67
C GLU A 60 13.02 7.91 -4.06
N LYS A 61 12.44 8.69 -3.13
CA LYS A 61 11.94 10.06 -3.35
C LYS A 61 11.05 10.21 -4.60
N LEU A 62 10.21 9.19 -4.85
CA LEU A 62 9.35 9.10 -6.03
C LEU A 62 8.19 10.11 -6.02
N PRO A 63 7.35 10.19 -4.97
CA PRO A 63 6.20 11.10 -4.98
C PRO A 63 6.62 12.55 -4.80
N SER A 64 5.82 13.48 -5.34
CA SER A 64 6.03 14.92 -5.11
C SER A 64 5.75 15.33 -3.67
N SER A 65 4.76 14.68 -3.05
CA SER A 65 4.55 14.67 -1.60
C SER A 65 3.79 13.43 -1.18
N TRP A 66 3.90 13.04 0.09
CA TRP A 66 3.10 11.94 0.63
C TRP A 66 2.70 12.16 2.09
N SER A 67 1.57 11.59 2.48
CA SER A 67 1.05 11.57 3.84
C SER A 67 0.78 10.12 4.29
N PHE A 68 0.50 9.94 5.57
CA PHE A 68 0.13 8.62 6.10
C PHE A 68 -1.01 8.71 7.11
N LEU A 69 -1.78 7.63 7.20
CA LEU A 69 -2.86 7.45 8.16
C LEU A 69 -2.65 6.13 8.90
N ARG A 70 -2.36 6.20 10.20
CA ARG A 70 -2.02 5.02 11.03
C ARG A 70 -3.26 4.39 11.63
N ALA A 71 -3.25 3.08 11.84
CA ALA A 71 -4.24 2.42 12.70
C ALA A 71 -4.33 3.09 14.08
N LYS A 72 -5.52 3.07 14.68
CA LYS A 72 -5.79 3.64 16.02
C LYS A 72 -6.02 2.52 17.03
N PRO A 73 -5.60 2.70 18.29
CA PRO A 73 -5.95 1.76 19.36
C PRO A 73 -7.47 1.74 19.55
N VAL A 74 -8.04 0.57 19.82
CA VAL A 74 -9.49 0.41 20.03
C VAL A 74 -9.93 0.84 21.42
N ASP A 75 -9.00 0.86 22.38
CA ASP A 75 -9.22 1.22 23.77
C ASP A 75 -7.94 1.82 24.40
N GLN A 76 -8.01 2.15 25.70
CA GLN A 76 -6.91 2.76 26.46
C GLN A 76 -6.17 1.75 27.37
N SER A 77 -6.30 0.45 27.12
CA SER A 77 -5.58 -0.57 27.90
C SER A 77 -4.07 -0.46 27.69
N HIS A 78 -3.29 -1.14 28.54
CA HIS A 78 -1.83 -1.15 28.44
C HIS A 78 -1.32 -1.78 27.14
N GLN A 79 -2.07 -2.73 26.57
CA GLN A 79 -1.76 -3.40 25.30
C GLN A 79 -3.04 -3.48 24.45
N PRO A 80 -3.47 -2.34 23.86
CA PRO A 80 -4.71 -2.29 23.12
C PRO A 80 -4.57 -3.02 21.79
N SER A 81 -5.67 -3.59 21.32
CA SER A 81 -5.76 -3.99 19.91
C SER A 81 -5.83 -2.74 19.02
N PHE A 82 -5.41 -2.85 17.76
CA PHE A 82 -5.42 -1.74 16.81
C PHE A 82 -6.42 -2.02 15.69
N ALA A 83 -7.23 -1.01 15.37
CA ALA A 83 -8.15 -1.03 14.24
C ALA A 83 -7.66 -0.11 13.12
N PRO A 84 -7.92 -0.46 11.85
CA PRO A 84 -7.65 0.43 10.73
C PRO A 84 -8.45 1.72 10.85
N GLN A 85 -8.04 2.75 10.12
CA GLN A 85 -8.84 3.97 10.02
C GLN A 85 -10.20 3.67 9.38
N TYR A 86 -11.24 4.35 9.89
CA TYR A 86 -12.54 4.34 9.23
C TYR A 86 -12.45 5.04 7.86
N PRO A 87 -13.18 4.56 6.83
CA PRO A 87 -13.15 5.17 5.51
C PRO A 87 -13.43 6.67 5.49
N GLN A 88 -14.30 7.16 6.38
CA GLN A 88 -14.62 8.59 6.49
C GLN A 88 -13.38 9.43 6.79
N ASN A 89 -12.54 9.01 7.74
CA ASN A 89 -11.30 9.70 8.09
C ASN A 89 -10.30 9.72 6.92
N VAL A 90 -10.35 8.69 6.05
CA VAL A 90 -9.50 8.62 4.86
C VAL A 90 -9.95 9.65 3.83
N LEU A 91 -11.27 9.81 3.65
CA LEU A 91 -11.84 10.78 2.72
C LEU A 91 -11.55 12.22 3.13
N GLU A 92 -11.65 12.55 4.43
CA GLU A 92 -11.34 13.88 4.97
C GLU A 92 -9.90 14.35 4.70
N VAL A 93 -8.96 13.43 4.46
CA VAL A 93 -7.55 13.75 4.19
C VAL A 93 -7.24 13.85 2.69
N ILE A 94 -8.11 13.31 1.84
CA ILE A 94 -7.94 13.34 0.38
C ILE A 94 -8.40 14.68 -0.21
N GLU A 95 -9.40 15.32 0.41
CA GLU A 95 -9.92 16.65 0.03
C GLU A 95 -8.94 17.78 0.36
#